data_AF-A0A847B083-F1
#
_entry.id   AF-A0A847B083-F1
#
_cell.length_a   1.000
_cell.length_b   1.000
_cell.length_c   1.000
_cell.angle_alpha   90.00
_cell.angle_beta   90.00
_cell.angle_gamma   90.00
#
_symmetry.space_group_name_H-M   'P 1'
#
loop_
_entity.id
_entity.type
_entity.pdbx_description
1 polymer ?
#
loop_
_entity_poly.entity_id
_entity_poly.type
_entity_poly.pdbx_seq_one_letter_code
_entity_poly.pdbx_strand_id
1 'polypeptide(L)' 'MVRKEEKALILCGIPYIFGTLGSSDKNFMRDASLTNLGVEVVIDKMTELFPQEHACAFASGEKFRSRWLVSMSNL' A
#
# COMPACT_ATOMS: atom_id res chain seq x y z
N MET A 1 -5.30 1.37 -4.92
CA MET A 1 -4.01 0.87 -4.38
C MET A 1 -4.32 -0.34 -3.51
N VAL A 2 -3.60 -1.45 -3.70
CA VAL A 2 -3.77 -2.62 -2.82
C VAL A 2 -2.50 -2.78 -1.99
N ARG A 3 -2.63 -2.94 -0.67
CA ARG A 3 -1.51 -3.20 0.24
C ARG A 3 -1.89 -4.26 1.27
N LYS A 4 -0.90 -5.00 1.79
CA LYS A 4 -1.15 -6.08 2.75
C LYS A 4 -1.40 -5.56 4.17
N GLU A 5 -0.73 -4.48 4.56
CA GLU A 5 -0.77 -3.95 5.92
C GLU A 5 -1.83 -2.85 6.07
N GLU A 6 -2.67 -2.93 7.10
CA GLU A 6 -3.66 -1.89 7.40
C GLU A 6 -3.00 -0.55 7.73
N LYS A 7 -1.86 -0.56 8.41
CA LYS A 7 -1.10 0.65 8.76
C LYS A 7 0.18 0.71 7.95
N ALA A 8 0.28 1.67 7.03
CA ALA A 8 1.50 1.93 6.30
C ALA A 8 2.43 2.83 7.12
N LEU A 9 3.72 2.49 7.17
CA LEU A 9 4.76 3.31 7.80
C LEU A 9 5.44 4.21 6.77
N ILE A 10 5.81 5.41 7.18
CA ILE A 10 6.66 6.29 6.38
C ILE A 10 8.12 5.90 6.66
N LEU A 11 8.78 5.23 5.73
CA LEU A 11 10.15 4.73 5.91
C LEU A 11 11.14 5.86 6.24
N CYS A 12 11.05 7.00 5.54
CA CYS A 12 11.89 8.16 5.82
C CYS A 12 11.59 8.83 7.16
N GLY A 13 10.44 8.52 7.79
CA GLY A 13 10.08 9.03 9.11
C GLY A 13 10.61 8.16 10.26
N ILE A 14 11.04 6.92 10.00
CA ILE A 14 11.61 6.01 11.00
C ILE A 14 12.82 6.61 11.74
N PRO A 15 13.80 7.23 11.06
CA PRO A 15 14.94 7.86 11.72
C PRO A 15 14.55 8.97 12.71
N TYR A 16 13.35 9.55 12.56
CA TYR A 16 12.86 10.67 13.35
C TYR A 16 12.00 10.24 14.55
N ILE A 17 11.72 8.93 14.71
CA ILE A 17 10.87 8.40 15.79
C ILE A 17 11.42 8.77 17.18
N PHE A 18 12.71 8.59 17.42
CA PHE A 18 13.34 8.88 18.72
C PHE A 18 13.71 10.35 18.92
N GLY A 19 13.62 11.15 17.85
CA GLY A 19 13.89 12.58 17.88
C GLY A 19 12.60 13.39 17.87
N THR A 20 12.26 13.92 16.70
CA THR A 20 11.19 14.92 16.54
C THR A 20 9.79 14.35 16.65
N LEU A 21 9.56 13.08 16.27
CA LEU A 21 8.23 12.48 16.35
C LEU A 21 7.91 12.03 17.78
N GLY A 22 8.88 11.45 18.50
CA GLY A 22 8.74 10.99 19.88
C GLY A 22 7.83 9.76 20.07
N SER A 23 7.28 9.19 19.00
CA SER A 23 6.47 7.96 19.04
C SER A 23 6.30 7.38 17.64
N SER A 24 6.31 6.06 17.50
CA SER A 24 6.03 5.36 16.23
C SER A 24 4.65 5.67 15.66
N ASP A 25 3.66 5.96 16.52
CA ASP A 25 2.28 6.22 16.10
C ASP A 25 2.13 7.46 15.21
N LYS A 26 3.05 8.42 15.34
CA LYS A 26 3.10 9.62 14.49
C LYS A 26 3.76 9.36 13.13
N ASN A 27 4.31 8.17 12.90
CA ASN A 27 4.94 7.77 11.65
C ASN A 27 4.02 6.98 10.70
N PHE A 28 2.78 6.72 11.11
CA PHE A 28 1.80 6.07 10.24
C PHE A 28 1.33 7.03 9.13
N MET A 29 1.35 6.54 7.90
CA MET A 29 0.71 7.19 6.77
C MET A 29 -0.81 7.11 6.95
N ARG A 30 -1.48 8.26 6.95
CA ARG A 30 -2.94 8.33 7.02
C ARG A 30 -3.53 8.20 5.63
N ASP A 31 -4.49 7.29 5.48
CA ASP A 31 -5.16 7.06 4.19
C ASP A 31 -6.04 8.23 3.76
N ALA A 32 -6.47 9.08 4.70
CA ALA A 32 -7.29 10.26 4.40
C ALA A 32 -6.67 11.14 3.28
N SER A 33 -5.34 11.28 3.25
CA SER A 33 -4.65 12.03 2.21
C SER A 33 -4.80 11.41 0.82
N LEU A 34 -4.88 10.07 0.74
CA LEU A 34 -5.08 9.33 -0.50
C LEU A 34 -6.57 9.33 -0.90
N THR A 35 -7.46 9.05 0.04
CA THR A 35 -8.91 9.01 -0.21
C THR A 35 -9.45 10.37 -0.66
N ASN A 36 -8.95 11.47 -0.09
CA ASN A 36 -9.30 12.83 -0.53
C ASN A 36 -8.89 13.13 -1.99
N LEU A 37 -7.92 12.39 -2.53
CA LEU A 37 -7.49 12.46 -3.93
C LEU A 37 -8.22 11.44 -4.82
N GLY A 38 -9.25 10.75 -4.28
CA GLY A 38 -10.02 9.74 -4.99
C GLY A 38 -9.32 8.38 -5.10
N VAL A 39 -8.27 8.13 -4.32
CA VAL A 39 -7.59 6.83 -4.30
C VAL A 39 -8.30 5.88 -3.36
N GLU A 40 -8.82 4.78 -3.91
CA GLU A 40 -9.31 3.65 -3.13
C GLU A 40 -8.12 2.82 -2.60
N VAL A 41 -8.16 2.49 -1.31
CA VAL A 41 -7.16 1.64 -0.64
C VAL A 41 -7.83 0.33 -0.24
N VAL A 42 -7.35 -0.78 -0.79
CA VAL A 42 -7.80 -2.13 -0.46
C VAL A 42 -6.72 -2.82 0.36
N ILE A 43 -7.10 -3.41 1.49
CA ILE A 43 -6.17 -4.18 2.32
C ILE A 43 -6.25 -5.65 1.92
N ASP A 44 -5.29 -6.09 1.10
CA ASP A 44 -5.19 -7.48 0.65
C ASP A 44 -3.75 -7.83 0.23
N LYS A 45 -3.44 -9.12 0.24
CA LYS A 45 -2.16 -9.68 -0.18
C LYS A 45 -2.28 -10.23 -1.59
N MET A 46 -1.52 -9.68 -2.53
CA MET A 46 -1.37 -10.26 -3.87
C MET A 46 -0.75 -11.65 -3.77
N THR A 47 -1.39 -12.64 -4.40
CA THR A 47 -0.93 -14.03 -4.45
C THR A 47 -0.32 -14.38 -5.80
N GLU A 48 -0.83 -13.77 -6.88
CA GLU A 48 -0.38 -14.06 -8.24
C GLU A 48 -0.49 -12.83 -9.16
N LEU A 49 0.44 -12.71 -10.09
CA LEU A 49 0.49 -11.65 -11.10
C LEU A 49 0.36 -12.28 -12.50
N PHE A 50 -0.55 -11.75 -13.31
CA PHE A 50 -0.80 -12.16 -14.69
C PHE A 50 -0.47 -11.01 -15.67
N PRO A 51 0.80 -10.85 -16.10
CA PRO A 51 1.20 -9.71 -16.94
C PRO A 51 0.47 -9.63 -18.28
N GLN A 52 0.25 -10.77 -18.93
CA GLN A 52 -0.44 -10.88 -20.22
C GLN A 52 -1.91 -10.43 -20.13
N GLU A 53 -2.54 -10.61 -18.97
CA GLU A 53 -3.94 -10.22 -18.73
C GLU A 53 -4.06 -8.85 -18.07
N HIS A 54 -2.94 -8.21 -17.74
CA HIS A 54 -2.86 -7.00 -16.90
C HIS A 54 -3.68 -7.15 -15.61
N ALA A 55 -3.59 -8.31 -14.97
CA ALA A 55 -4.42 -8.67 -13.82
C ALA A 55 -3.61 -9.25 -12.66
N CYS A 56 -4.14 -9.14 -11.46
CA CYS A 56 -3.58 -9.70 -10.23
C CYS A 56 -4.65 -10.45 -9.46
N ALA A 57 -4.29 -11.59 -8.86
CA ALA A 57 -5.13 -12.31 -7.91
C ALA A 57 -4.65 -12.05 -6.48
N PHE A 58 -5.60 -12.09 -5.54
CA PHE A 58 -5.37 -11.74 -4.15
C PHE A 58 -5.90 -12.82 -3.21
N ALA A 59 -5.46 -12.77 -1.94
CA ALA A 59 -5.76 -13.79 -0.95
C ALA A 59 -7.26 -13.84 -0.57
N SER A 60 -8.00 -12.74 -0.74
CA SER A 60 -9.47 -12.73 -0.62
C SER A 60 -10.19 -13.58 -1.67
N GLY A 61 -9.50 -13.95 -2.77
CA GLY A 61 -10.11 -14.55 -3.96
C GLY A 61 -10.50 -13.52 -5.02
N GLU A 62 -10.35 -12.21 -4.74
CA GLU A 62 -10.58 -11.17 -5.73
C GLU A 62 -9.51 -11.17 -6.84
N LYS A 63 -9.94 -10.79 -8.05
CA LYS A 63 -9.07 -10.58 -9.21
C LYS A 63 -9.28 -9.18 -9.76
N PHE A 64 -8.24 -8.36 -9.72
CA PHE A 64 -8.27 -7.00 -10.25
C PHE A 64 -7.57 -6.95 -11.60
N ARG A 65 -8.22 -6.32 -12.59
CA ARG A 65 -7.62 -6.00 -13.90
C ARG A 65 -7.37 -4.50 -13.97
N SER A 66 -6.24 -4.11 -14.54
CA SER A 66 -5.84 -2.71 -14.68
C SER A 66 -5.35 -2.42 -16.09
N ARG A 67 -5.39 -1.15 -16.51
CA ARG A 67 -4.71 -0.73 -17.74
C ARG A 67 -3.21 -0.61 -17.53
N TRP A 68 -2.84 0.01 -16.41
CA TRP A 68 -1.46 0.21 -15.98
C TRP A 68 -1.28 -0.45 -14.62
N LEU A 69 -0.26 -1.29 -14.53
CA LEU A 69 0.14 -1.91 -13.28
C LEU A 69 1.46 -1.30 -12.83
N VAL A 70 1.48 -0.79 -11.60
CA VAL A 70 2.69 -0.33 -10.92
C VAL A 70 2.89 -1.21 -9.69
N SER A 71 3.99 -1.97 -9.69
CA SER A 71 4.38 -2.83 -8.58
C SER A 71 5.53 -2.20 -7.79
N MET A 72 5.41 -2.15 -6.48
CA MET A 72 6.43 -1.63 -5.57
C MET A 72 7.28 -2.75 -4.93
N SER A 73 7.38 -3.91 -5.58
CA SER A 73 7.99 -5.12 -5.02
C SER A 73 9.52 -5.23 -5.21
N ASN A 74 10.19 -4.20 -5.73
CA ASN A 74 11.62 -4.22 -6.07
C ASN A 74 12.42 -3.13 -5.35
N LEU A 75 12.36 -3.10 -4.01
CA LEU A 75 13.30 -2.40 -3.15
C LEU A 75 13.95 -3.38 -2.18
#